data_AF-A0A3B6HYK3-F1
#
_entry.id   AF-A0A3B6HYK3-F1
#
_cell.length_a   1.000
_cell.length_b   1.000
_cell.length_c   1.000
_cell.angle_alpha   90.00
_cell.angle_beta   90.00
_cell.angle_gamma   90.00
#
_symmetry.space_group_name_H-M   'P 1'
#
loop_
_entity.id
_entity.type
_entity.pdbx_description
1 polymer ?
#
loop_
_entity_poly.entity_id
_entity_poly.type
_entity_poly.pdbx_seq_one_letter_code
_entity_poly.pdbx_strand_id
1 'polypeptide(L)'
;MTFSMDLNASPLPEEEDEQPYEEPPGEADYAHEEEHVESAVATLRREREERRRKLKREHQDEGSMQHPQQIRNDYAPPIKVGRGRIKEAPEGWLDCPAFGEPIDKIIPSKVPLDETFNESVPPGKRYSSKQVVNKQRKAGREIGLVIDLTNTSRYYSPAEWTKQGTKHLKIPCKGRDAVPDNESVNAFVYEVMMYLERQKHTKTPKYILVHCTHGHNRTGFMIIHYLMRTRISCVAEAIRIFAQRRPPGIYKRDYIEALYSFYHEVPENIIVTCPSTPEWKRPSDLDLNGEAKPDDDDDNGDVSPVHNDVEEKVITNDDVLGDDVPFDQQEALRIVCYRLLELPPARGHAQFPGSHPVSLDSDNLQLLRQRYYYATWKADGTRYMMLIMRDGCFLIDRNFCFRRVQMRFPHRNLNEGPHDMTLIDGEMIIDTVPDSGLKRRYLAYDLMALDSVSKTKLPFSERWRLIEDEIIRPRHNERKMFESGAKSNPMYKYDMELFSARRKDFWLLHTAKRVLKEFIPSLCHDADGLIFQGWDDPYVTRTHEGLLKWKYPEMNSVDFLFEVGNDNRQLVFLYERGKKKLMDGSWMMEKIHHLSLGGLLSALGIRNNSVGSACALDSINRLLMISTHIAR
;
A
#
# COMPACT_ATOMS: atom_id res chain seq x y z
N MET A 1 60.41 29.03 36.00
CA MET A 1 58.92 29.04 35.99
C MET A 1 58.49 28.67 34.59
N THR A 2 57.99 27.46 34.42
CA THR A 2 57.53 26.90 33.15
C THR A 2 56.05 27.20 32.99
N PHE A 3 55.70 27.96 31.95
CA PHE A 3 54.31 28.26 31.59
C PHE A 3 53.77 27.21 30.61
N SER A 4 52.64 26.62 30.99
CA SER A 4 51.70 25.91 30.15
C SER A 4 50.56 26.89 29.84
N MET A 5 50.17 27.03 28.57
CA MET A 5 48.95 27.75 28.19
C MET A 5 48.11 26.87 27.27
N ASP A 6 46.89 26.68 27.73
CA ASP A 6 45.75 26.00 27.14
C ASP A 6 45.02 26.99 26.21
N LEU A 7 44.59 26.54 25.03
CA LEU A 7 43.92 27.36 24.00
C LEU A 7 42.51 26.80 23.78
N ASN A 8 41.53 27.40 24.46
CA ASN A 8 40.11 27.27 24.17
C ASN A 8 39.37 28.54 24.65
N ALA A 9 39.02 29.45 23.74
CA ALA A 9 37.81 30.30 23.82
C ALA A 9 37.69 31.22 22.59
N SER A 10 36.51 31.20 21.96
CA SER A 10 36.08 32.02 20.80
C SER A 10 35.90 33.51 21.14
N PRO A 11 36.05 34.43 20.17
CA PRO A 11 35.64 35.83 20.31
C PRO A 11 34.19 36.08 19.84
N LEU A 12 33.47 36.91 20.61
CA LEU A 12 32.19 37.54 20.28
C LEU A 12 32.41 38.81 19.42
N PRO A 13 31.43 39.24 18.60
CA PRO A 13 31.55 40.44 17.76
C PRO A 13 31.12 41.73 18.49
N GLU A 14 31.79 42.83 18.15
CA GLU A 14 31.53 44.20 18.62
C GLU A 14 30.40 44.88 17.80
N GLU A 15 29.59 45.70 18.47
CA GLU A 15 28.53 46.57 17.94
C GLU A 15 29.02 48.04 17.80
N GLU A 16 28.18 48.89 17.18
CA GLU A 16 28.27 50.35 16.85
C GLU A 16 28.66 50.62 15.36
N ASP A 17 27.96 51.41 14.53
CA ASP A 17 26.84 52.36 14.72
C ASP A 17 26.15 52.70 13.35
N GLU A 18 24.94 53.27 13.45
CA GLU A 18 23.91 53.54 12.43
C GLU A 18 24.21 54.68 11.41
N GLN A 19 23.63 54.60 10.19
CA GLN A 19 22.61 55.54 9.64
C GLN A 19 22.26 55.31 8.12
N PRO A 20 21.10 55.77 7.61
CA PRO A 20 20.22 55.01 6.73
C PRO A 20 20.25 55.43 5.26
N TYR A 21 19.97 54.50 4.34
CA TYR A 21 19.67 54.80 2.93
C TYR A 21 18.47 53.99 2.42
N GLU A 22 17.71 54.67 1.57
CA GLU A 22 16.32 54.44 1.16
C GLU A 22 16.06 53.17 0.34
N GLU A 23 14.91 52.53 0.56
CA GLU A 23 14.36 51.44 -0.27
C GLU A 23 13.88 51.95 -1.65
N PRO A 24 14.23 51.28 -2.75
CA PRO A 24 13.47 51.35 -3.99
C PRO A 24 12.35 50.28 -4.03
N PRO A 25 11.21 50.57 -4.67
CA PRO A 25 10.02 49.75 -4.57
C PRO A 25 10.01 48.56 -5.55
N GLY A 26 9.71 47.38 -5.00
CA GLY A 26 8.90 46.33 -5.63
C GLY A 26 9.30 45.85 -7.03
N GLU A 27 10.13 44.81 -7.10
CA GLU A 27 10.06 43.84 -8.18
C GLU A 27 9.37 42.56 -7.66
N ALA A 28 8.26 42.22 -8.30
CA ALA A 28 7.50 41.01 -8.05
C ALA A 28 8.34 39.80 -8.48
N ASP A 29 8.89 39.07 -7.52
CA ASP A 29 9.63 37.85 -7.81
C ASP A 29 8.67 36.72 -8.17
N TYR A 30 8.69 36.38 -9.45
CA TYR A 30 7.98 35.27 -10.05
C TYR A 30 8.36 33.97 -9.35
N ALA A 31 7.34 33.20 -8.97
CA ALA A 31 7.52 31.83 -8.51
C ALA A 31 8.30 31.03 -9.58
N HIS A 32 9.50 30.57 -9.23
CA HIS A 32 10.15 29.50 -9.96
C HIS A 32 9.33 28.21 -9.74
N GLU A 33 8.38 27.97 -10.64
CA GLU A 33 7.82 26.63 -10.86
C GLU A 33 8.96 25.75 -11.41
N GLU A 34 9.61 24.98 -10.55
CA GLU A 34 10.46 23.87 -10.99
C GLU A 34 9.55 22.83 -11.68
N GLU A 35 9.56 22.84 -13.01
CA GLU A 35 8.85 21.90 -13.87
C GLU A 35 9.19 20.44 -13.48
N HIS A 36 8.16 19.74 -13.04
CA HIS A 36 8.12 18.31 -12.78
C HIS A 36 8.47 17.51 -14.05
N VAL A 37 9.67 16.93 -14.09
CA VAL A 37 10.12 16.09 -15.21
C VAL A 37 9.63 14.65 -14.99
N GLU A 38 8.42 14.34 -15.43
CA GLU A 38 7.92 12.96 -15.53
C GLU A 38 8.53 12.25 -16.75
N SER A 39 9.12 11.07 -16.54
CA SER A 39 9.49 10.15 -17.63
C SER A 39 8.24 9.70 -18.39
N ALA A 40 8.35 9.44 -19.70
CA ALA A 40 7.25 8.92 -20.51
C ALA A 40 6.63 7.63 -19.93
N VAL A 41 7.42 6.81 -19.22
CA VAL A 41 6.95 5.63 -18.50
C VAL A 41 6.09 6.00 -17.28
N ALA A 42 6.45 7.07 -16.58
CA ALA A 42 5.67 7.61 -15.45
C ALA A 42 4.36 8.25 -15.94
N THR A 43 4.39 8.96 -17.06
CA THR A 43 3.19 9.51 -17.71
C THR A 43 2.26 8.39 -18.17
N LEU A 44 2.77 7.33 -18.80
CA LEU A 44 1.98 6.16 -19.20
C LEU A 44 1.39 5.41 -18.00
N ARG A 45 2.13 5.28 -16.89
CA ARG A 45 1.63 4.68 -15.65
C ARG A 45 0.52 5.53 -15.03
N ARG A 46 0.71 6.84 -14.95
CA ARG A 46 -0.30 7.80 -14.47
C ARG A 46 -1.55 7.75 -15.32
N GLU A 47 -1.40 7.79 -16.65
CA GLU A 47 -2.54 7.69 -17.58
C GLU A 47 -3.24 6.33 -17.49
N ARG A 48 -2.51 5.23 -17.30
CA ARG A 48 -3.09 3.89 -17.14
C ARG A 48 -3.85 3.77 -15.82
N GLU A 49 -3.33 4.33 -14.74
CA GLU A 49 -4.00 4.40 -13.44
C GLU A 49 -5.22 5.33 -13.46
N GLU A 50 -5.13 6.49 -14.14
CA GLU A 50 -6.26 7.37 -14.37
C GLU A 50 -7.33 6.68 -15.22
N ARG A 51 -6.96 5.95 -16.28
CA ARG A 51 -7.91 5.15 -17.09
C ARG A 51 -8.56 4.06 -16.24
N ARG A 52 -7.83 3.35 -15.37
CA ARG A 52 -8.41 2.35 -14.44
C ARG A 52 -9.32 2.99 -13.40
N ARG A 53 -8.97 4.16 -12.86
CA ARG A 53 -9.81 4.93 -11.92
C ARG A 53 -11.05 5.48 -12.62
N LYS A 54 -10.94 5.92 -13.87
CA LYS A 54 -12.05 6.39 -14.70
C LYS A 54 -12.98 5.25 -15.06
N LEU A 55 -12.46 4.08 -15.45
CA LEU A 55 -13.25 2.87 -15.66
C LEU A 55 -13.97 2.39 -14.39
N LYS A 56 -13.35 2.51 -13.20
CA LYS A 56 -14.00 2.22 -11.91
C LYS A 56 -15.11 3.21 -11.56
N ARG A 57 -14.98 4.49 -11.96
CA ARG A 57 -16.02 5.52 -11.81
C ARG A 57 -17.15 5.33 -12.82
N GLU A 58 -16.82 5.01 -14.07
CA GLU A 58 -17.79 4.74 -15.14
C GLU A 58 -18.57 3.42 -14.89
N HIS A 59 -17.95 2.39 -14.30
CA HIS A 59 -18.66 1.17 -13.86
C HIS A 59 -19.47 1.35 -12.55
N GLN A 60 -19.29 2.47 -11.83
CA GLN A 60 -20.20 2.87 -10.75
C GLN A 60 -21.39 3.69 -11.26
N ASP A 61 -21.24 4.36 -12.41
CA ASP A 61 -22.26 5.24 -12.99
C ASP A 61 -23.08 4.61 -14.14
N GLU A 62 -22.74 3.39 -14.63
CA GLU A 62 -23.61 2.61 -15.54
C GLU A 62 -24.74 1.85 -14.81
N GLY A 63 -25.47 2.59 -13.98
CA GLY A 63 -26.84 2.29 -13.58
C GLY A 63 -27.77 3.36 -14.14
N SER A 64 -28.23 3.14 -15.38
CA SER A 64 -29.37 3.79 -16.06
C SER A 64 -29.39 5.34 -16.19
N MET A 65 -28.67 5.86 -17.20
CA MET A 65 -28.96 7.16 -17.81
C MET A 65 -30.01 7.01 -18.94
N GLN A 66 -31.24 7.49 -18.72
CA GLN A 66 -32.22 7.73 -19.79
C GLN A 66 -32.25 9.23 -20.15
N HIS A 67 -32.11 9.54 -21.44
CA HIS A 67 -32.16 10.88 -22.01
C HIS A 67 -33.54 11.58 -21.86
N PRO A 68 -33.57 12.93 -21.86
CA PRO A 68 -34.79 13.70 -21.66
C PRO A 68 -35.57 13.86 -22.98
N GLN A 69 -36.78 13.30 -23.05
CA GLN A 69 -37.77 13.64 -24.07
C GLN A 69 -38.97 14.34 -23.46
N GLN A 70 -39.34 15.44 -24.11
CA GLN A 70 -40.41 16.36 -23.74
C GLN A 70 -41.78 15.68 -23.66
N ILE A 71 -42.54 16.19 -22.70
CA ILE A 71 -43.90 15.81 -22.28
C ILE A 71 -44.90 15.90 -23.43
N ARG A 72 -45.73 14.86 -23.60
CA ARG A 72 -47.11 15.01 -24.06
C ARG A 72 -48.03 14.25 -23.10
N ASN A 73 -48.84 15.02 -22.38
CA ASN A 73 -49.96 14.54 -21.57
C ASN A 73 -50.89 13.67 -22.42
N ASP A 74 -51.22 12.48 -21.92
CA ASP A 74 -52.59 12.01 -21.71
C ASP A 74 -52.55 10.63 -21.03
N TYR A 75 -53.58 10.36 -20.22
CA TYR A 75 -53.79 9.21 -19.31
C TYR A 75 -53.27 9.38 -17.88
N ALA A 76 -54.13 9.98 -17.05
CA ALA A 76 -54.12 9.82 -15.61
C ALA A 76 -54.29 8.33 -15.22
N PRO A 77 -53.37 7.72 -14.45
CA PRO A 77 -53.63 6.45 -13.80
C PRO A 77 -54.42 6.71 -12.50
N PRO A 78 -55.29 5.77 -12.09
CA PRO A 78 -56.11 5.94 -10.90
C PRO A 78 -55.24 6.00 -9.65
N ILE A 79 -55.60 6.91 -8.74
CA ILE A 79 -55.09 7.00 -7.38
C ILE A 79 -55.40 5.67 -6.68
N LYS A 80 -54.47 4.71 -6.74
CA LYS A 80 -54.39 3.63 -5.76
C LYS A 80 -53.64 4.20 -4.57
N VAL A 81 -54.40 4.54 -3.53
CA VAL A 81 -53.87 4.73 -2.18
C VAL A 81 -53.25 3.39 -1.76
N GLY A 82 -51.95 3.23 -2.03
CA GLY A 82 -51.19 2.07 -1.61
C GLY A 82 -51.07 2.10 -0.09
N ARG A 83 -51.70 1.13 0.59
CA ARG A 83 -51.36 0.82 1.99
C ARG A 83 -49.84 0.66 2.06
N GLY A 84 -49.16 1.50 2.84
CA GLY A 84 -47.72 1.38 3.05
C GLY A 84 -47.40 -0.04 3.50
N ARG A 85 -46.47 -0.71 2.81
CA ARG A 85 -45.97 -2.02 3.28
C ARG A 85 -45.34 -1.80 4.66
N ILE A 86 -45.83 -2.55 5.64
CA ILE A 86 -45.28 -2.59 6.99
C ILE A 86 -43.83 -3.05 6.88
N LYS A 87 -42.87 -2.33 7.47
CA LYS A 87 -41.48 -2.78 7.48
C LYS A 87 -41.33 -3.93 8.45
N GLU A 88 -40.83 -5.06 7.98
CA GLU A 88 -40.56 -6.23 8.80
C GLU A 88 -39.13 -6.19 9.35
N ALA A 89 -38.98 -6.56 10.63
CA ALA A 89 -37.67 -6.69 11.24
C ALA A 89 -36.88 -7.83 10.57
N PRO A 90 -35.54 -7.72 10.48
CA PRO A 90 -34.72 -8.78 9.89
C PRO A 90 -34.94 -10.12 10.56
N GLU A 91 -34.80 -11.20 9.81
CA GLU A 91 -34.97 -12.54 10.35
C GLU A 91 -34.01 -12.79 11.53
N GLY A 92 -34.54 -13.35 12.60
CA GLY A 92 -33.80 -13.63 13.83
C GLY A 92 -33.39 -12.39 14.63
N TRP A 93 -33.82 -11.19 14.25
CA TRP A 93 -33.45 -9.96 14.96
C TRP A 93 -34.14 -9.84 16.33
N LEU A 94 -35.39 -10.29 16.46
CA LEU A 94 -36.21 -10.12 17.67
C LEU A 94 -35.57 -10.77 18.90
N ASP A 95 -35.12 -12.02 18.76
CA ASP A 95 -34.55 -12.80 19.86
C ASP A 95 -33.02 -12.72 19.93
N CYS A 96 -32.38 -12.11 18.94
CA CYS A 96 -30.97 -11.75 19.02
C CYS A 96 -30.72 -10.79 20.21
N PRO A 97 -29.77 -11.09 21.11
CA PRO A 97 -29.42 -10.21 22.21
C PRO A 97 -29.02 -8.80 21.74
N ALA A 98 -29.43 -7.75 22.45
CA ALA A 98 -29.29 -6.37 21.96
C ALA A 98 -27.82 -5.92 21.75
N PHE A 99 -26.97 -6.11 22.76
CA PHE A 99 -25.55 -5.74 22.72
C PHE A 99 -24.72 -6.67 23.61
N GLY A 100 -23.41 -6.68 23.41
CA GLY A 100 -22.44 -7.37 24.27
C GLY A 100 -21.73 -6.40 25.21
N GLU A 101 -20.88 -6.95 26.07
CA GLU A 101 -20.01 -6.15 26.91
C GLU A 101 -18.91 -5.45 26.10
N PRO A 102 -18.46 -4.26 26.52
CA PRO A 102 -17.43 -3.52 25.82
C PRO A 102 -16.12 -4.30 25.76
N ILE A 103 -15.48 -4.21 24.60
CA ILE A 103 -14.09 -4.59 24.37
C ILE A 103 -13.32 -3.28 24.23
N ASP A 104 -12.46 -2.98 25.20
CA ASP A 104 -11.92 -1.63 25.41
C ASP A 104 -13.07 -0.61 25.58
N LYS A 105 -13.30 0.24 24.57
CA LYS A 105 -14.42 1.19 24.50
C LYS A 105 -15.38 0.90 23.35
N ILE A 106 -15.31 -0.30 22.77
CA ILE A 106 -16.11 -0.73 21.63
C ILE A 106 -17.24 -1.63 22.12
N ILE A 107 -18.48 -1.25 21.85
CA ILE A 107 -19.70 -1.98 22.24
C ILE A 107 -20.24 -2.70 21.00
N PRO A 108 -20.12 -4.03 20.91
CA PRO A 108 -20.74 -4.79 19.83
C PRO A 108 -22.26 -4.84 20.03
N SER A 109 -23.02 -4.49 19.01
CA SER A 109 -24.48 -4.38 19.08
C SER A 109 -25.15 -4.95 17.83
N LYS A 110 -26.39 -5.44 17.98
CA LYS A 110 -27.29 -5.59 16.82
C LYS A 110 -27.74 -4.22 16.32
N VAL A 111 -28.28 -4.16 15.10
CA VAL A 111 -28.77 -2.90 14.53
C VAL A 111 -29.97 -2.39 15.35
N PRO A 112 -30.00 -1.12 15.78
CA PRO A 112 -31.23 -0.52 16.29
C PRO A 112 -32.19 -0.26 15.14
N LEU A 113 -33.49 -0.41 15.38
CA LEU A 113 -34.53 -0.13 14.41
C LEU A 113 -35.26 1.16 14.78
N ASP A 114 -35.54 2.00 13.79
CA ASP A 114 -36.31 3.24 13.96
C ASP A 114 -37.80 2.95 14.23
N GLU A 115 -38.56 4.03 14.44
CA GLU A 115 -39.98 3.95 14.79
C GLU A 115 -40.85 3.36 13.64
N THR A 116 -40.32 3.25 12.41
CA THR A 116 -41.06 2.68 11.27
C THR A 116 -41.24 1.16 11.36
N PHE A 117 -40.53 0.49 12.27
CA PHE A 117 -40.69 -0.94 12.57
C PHE A 117 -41.62 -1.20 13.77
N ASN A 118 -42.25 -0.16 14.36
CA ASN A 118 -43.05 -0.31 15.58
C ASN A 118 -44.30 -1.21 15.41
N GLU A 119 -44.79 -1.37 14.18
CA GLU A 119 -45.91 -2.25 13.85
C GLU A 119 -45.50 -3.73 13.77
N SER A 120 -44.26 -4.03 13.35
CA SER A 120 -43.73 -5.39 13.27
C SER A 120 -42.95 -5.82 14.53
N VAL A 121 -42.52 -4.86 15.37
CA VAL A 121 -41.73 -5.13 16.58
C VAL A 121 -42.56 -4.84 17.84
N PRO A 122 -42.88 -5.88 18.65
CA PRO A 122 -43.70 -5.70 19.84
C PRO A 122 -43.00 -4.81 20.89
N PRO A 123 -43.75 -4.00 21.68
CA PRO A 123 -43.18 -3.00 22.58
C PRO A 123 -42.05 -3.47 23.50
N GLY A 124 -42.14 -4.70 24.04
CA GLY A 124 -41.12 -5.29 24.93
C GLY A 124 -39.81 -5.71 24.23
N LYS A 125 -39.81 -5.83 22.91
CA LYS A 125 -38.65 -6.25 22.09
C LYS A 125 -38.03 -5.10 21.29
N ARG A 126 -38.60 -3.89 21.36
CA ARG A 126 -38.09 -2.71 20.67
C ARG A 126 -36.66 -2.38 21.10
N TYR A 127 -35.84 -1.99 20.12
CA TYR A 127 -34.47 -1.58 20.32
C TYR A 127 -34.11 -0.46 19.33
N SER A 128 -34.37 0.79 19.72
CA SER A 128 -34.09 1.99 18.93
C SER A 128 -32.81 2.70 19.36
N SER A 129 -32.36 3.67 18.56
CA SER A 129 -31.22 4.56 18.85
C SER A 129 -31.33 5.20 20.25
N LYS A 130 -32.49 5.75 20.59
CA LYS A 130 -32.78 6.32 21.92
C LYS A 130 -32.66 5.26 23.03
N GLN A 131 -33.17 4.05 22.80
CA GLN A 131 -33.14 2.98 23.80
C GLN A 131 -31.73 2.47 24.08
N VAL A 132 -30.89 2.29 23.05
CA VAL A 132 -29.50 1.89 23.25
C VAL A 132 -28.71 2.96 23.98
N VAL A 133 -28.83 4.23 23.59
CA VAL A 133 -28.15 5.36 24.28
C VAL A 133 -28.55 5.41 25.75
N ASN A 134 -29.86 5.33 26.05
CA ASN A 134 -30.34 5.36 27.43
C ASN A 134 -29.85 4.14 28.25
N LYS A 135 -29.83 2.95 27.65
CA LYS A 135 -29.30 1.74 28.32
C LYS A 135 -27.80 1.87 28.61
N GLN A 136 -27.01 2.38 27.66
CA GLN A 136 -25.57 2.57 27.87
C GLN A 136 -25.28 3.68 28.90
N ARG A 137 -26.02 4.79 28.86
CA ARG A 137 -25.87 5.87 29.84
C ARG A 137 -26.18 5.40 31.27
N LYS A 138 -27.22 4.56 31.44
CA LYS A 138 -27.53 3.92 32.74
C LYS A 138 -26.39 3.00 33.23
N ALA A 139 -25.63 2.41 32.32
CA ALA A 139 -24.43 1.64 32.63
C ALA A 139 -23.16 2.52 32.79
N GLY A 140 -23.29 3.85 32.84
CA GLY A 140 -22.17 4.78 32.96
C GLY A 140 -21.36 4.95 31.67
N ARG A 141 -21.92 4.58 30.51
CA ARG A 141 -21.25 4.58 29.20
C ARG A 141 -21.91 5.59 28.27
N GLU A 142 -21.23 6.68 27.97
CA GLU A 142 -21.70 7.65 26.97
C GLU A 142 -21.17 7.26 25.58
N ILE A 143 -22.06 7.11 24.59
CA ILE A 143 -21.67 6.80 23.20
C ILE A 143 -21.31 8.11 22.50
N GLY A 144 -20.21 8.12 21.75
CA GLY A 144 -19.79 9.29 20.94
C GLY A 144 -19.59 8.99 19.45
N LEU A 145 -19.48 7.71 19.08
CA LEU A 145 -19.38 7.26 17.70
C LEU A 145 -20.20 5.99 17.48
N VAL A 146 -20.90 5.91 16.36
CA VAL A 146 -21.57 4.71 15.86
C VAL A 146 -20.92 4.32 14.56
N ILE A 147 -20.50 3.05 14.45
CA ILE A 147 -20.00 2.46 13.22
C ILE A 147 -21.03 1.44 12.74
N ASP A 148 -21.64 1.73 11.60
CA ASP A 148 -22.66 0.92 10.94
C ASP A 148 -22.05 0.09 9.81
N LEU A 149 -22.04 -1.23 10.00
CA LEU A 149 -21.46 -2.20 9.05
C LEU A 149 -22.48 -2.79 8.07
N THR A 150 -23.74 -2.34 8.12
CA THR A 150 -24.81 -2.90 7.27
C THR A 150 -24.72 -2.35 5.84
N ASN A 151 -25.09 -3.15 4.85
CA ASN A 151 -25.15 -2.72 3.44
C ASN A 151 -26.55 -2.23 3.04
N THR A 152 -27.22 -1.51 3.93
CA THR A 152 -28.57 -0.99 3.70
C THR A 152 -28.81 0.27 4.53
N SER A 153 -29.70 1.14 4.07
CA SER A 153 -30.14 2.34 4.80
C SER A 153 -31.55 2.18 5.39
N ARG A 154 -32.17 0.98 5.29
CA ARG A 154 -33.58 0.79 5.64
C ARG A 154 -33.92 0.86 7.13
N TYR A 155 -32.92 0.67 8.00
CA TYR A 155 -33.11 0.44 9.44
C TYR A 155 -33.33 1.70 10.27
N TYR A 156 -32.60 2.77 9.95
CA TYR A 156 -32.71 4.06 10.62
C TYR A 156 -32.02 5.16 9.80
N SER A 157 -32.37 6.43 10.07
CA SER A 157 -31.66 7.58 9.51
C SER A 157 -30.42 7.94 10.35
N PRO A 158 -29.22 8.13 9.77
CA PRO A 158 -28.04 8.61 10.49
C PRO A 158 -28.28 9.91 11.29
N ALA A 159 -29.24 10.73 10.85
CA ALA A 159 -29.63 11.96 11.52
C ALA A 159 -30.15 11.75 12.95
N GLU A 160 -30.65 10.56 13.29
CA GLU A 160 -31.08 10.24 14.66
C GLU A 160 -29.91 10.25 15.65
N TRP A 161 -28.71 9.87 15.20
CA TRP A 161 -27.52 9.85 16.02
C TRP A 161 -26.89 11.22 16.16
N THR A 162 -26.80 11.96 15.05
CA THR A 162 -26.17 13.28 15.04
C THR A 162 -26.97 14.29 15.85
N LYS A 163 -28.31 14.22 15.83
CA LYS A 163 -29.19 15.03 16.71
C LYS A 163 -28.96 14.76 18.20
N GLN A 164 -28.45 13.60 18.56
CA GLN A 164 -28.09 13.22 19.93
C GLN A 164 -26.61 13.50 20.25
N GLY A 165 -25.89 14.23 19.39
CA GLY A 165 -24.46 14.55 19.57
C GLY A 165 -23.53 13.35 19.38
N THR A 166 -23.99 12.30 18.70
CA THR A 166 -23.22 11.09 18.40
C THR A 166 -22.81 11.09 16.92
N LYS A 167 -21.52 10.91 16.65
CA LYS A 167 -21.03 10.77 15.26
C LYS A 167 -21.50 9.44 14.67
N HIS A 168 -21.80 9.41 13.38
CA HIS A 168 -22.19 8.20 12.66
C HIS A 168 -21.25 8.00 11.47
N LEU A 169 -20.72 6.78 11.35
CA LEU A 169 -19.85 6.34 10.27
C LEU A 169 -20.44 5.06 9.66
N LYS A 170 -20.60 5.04 8.35
CA LYS A 170 -21.09 3.89 7.58
C LYS A 170 -19.91 3.22 6.87
N ILE A 171 -19.69 1.93 7.12
CA ILE A 171 -18.73 1.08 6.40
C ILE A 171 -19.53 -0.10 5.80
N PRO A 172 -20.08 0.07 4.59
CA PRO A 172 -21.01 -0.91 4.03
C PRO A 172 -20.28 -2.21 3.68
N CYS A 173 -20.50 -3.27 4.45
CA CYS A 173 -19.91 -4.58 4.20
C CYS A 173 -20.86 -5.41 3.33
N LYS A 174 -20.39 -5.89 2.17
CA LYS A 174 -21.18 -6.73 1.24
C LYS A 174 -21.92 -7.86 1.97
N GLY A 175 -23.16 -8.12 1.54
CA GLY A 175 -24.00 -9.21 2.03
C GLY A 175 -23.68 -10.55 1.37
N ARG A 176 -24.24 -11.63 1.92
CA ARG A 176 -24.15 -13.06 1.47
C ARG A 176 -22.73 -13.64 1.37
N ASP A 177 -22.46 -14.65 2.21
CA ASP A 177 -21.29 -15.56 2.21
C ASP A 177 -19.91 -14.98 1.89
N ALA A 178 -19.74 -13.69 2.12
CA ALA A 178 -18.49 -12.96 2.02
C ALA A 178 -18.17 -12.33 3.38
N VAL A 179 -16.89 -12.37 3.73
CA VAL A 179 -16.32 -11.59 4.82
C VAL A 179 -16.08 -10.16 4.36
N PRO A 180 -16.04 -9.17 5.27
CA PRO A 180 -15.61 -7.81 4.92
C PRO A 180 -14.26 -7.81 4.20
N ASP A 181 -14.15 -7.01 3.15
CA ASP A 181 -12.91 -6.84 2.39
C ASP A 181 -11.84 -6.07 3.19
N ASN A 182 -10.58 -6.19 2.77
CA ASN A 182 -9.45 -5.61 3.49
C ASN A 182 -9.51 -4.07 3.57
N GLU A 183 -10.09 -3.39 2.57
CA GLU A 183 -10.23 -1.92 2.57
C GLU A 183 -11.21 -1.48 3.67
N SER A 184 -12.36 -2.15 3.76
CA SER A 184 -13.34 -1.96 4.83
C SER A 184 -12.75 -2.23 6.22
N VAL A 185 -11.93 -3.28 6.36
CA VAL A 185 -11.23 -3.61 7.61
C VAL A 185 -10.21 -2.52 7.97
N ASN A 186 -9.41 -2.06 7.01
CA ASN A 186 -8.41 -1.03 7.22
C ASN A 186 -9.06 0.29 7.66
N ALA A 187 -10.15 0.70 6.98
CA ALA A 187 -10.93 1.87 7.37
C ALA A 187 -11.50 1.75 8.78
N PHE A 188 -12.09 0.60 9.12
CA PHE A 188 -12.62 0.35 10.46
C PHE A 188 -11.55 0.49 11.54
N VAL A 189 -10.42 -0.20 11.38
CA VAL A 189 -9.34 -0.22 12.38
C VAL A 189 -8.75 1.18 12.56
N TYR A 190 -8.47 1.88 11.46
CA TYR A 190 -7.92 3.24 11.49
C TYR A 190 -8.85 4.21 12.22
N GLU A 191 -10.15 4.22 11.89
CA GLU A 191 -11.13 5.11 12.51
C GLU A 191 -11.31 4.84 14.01
N VAL A 192 -11.34 3.56 14.40
CA VAL A 192 -11.39 3.17 15.81
C VAL A 192 -10.14 3.64 16.55
N MET A 193 -8.95 3.36 16.02
CA MET A 193 -7.69 3.77 16.64
C MET A 193 -7.60 5.29 16.79
N MET A 194 -7.89 6.04 15.72
CA MET A 194 -7.87 7.50 15.74
C MET A 194 -8.90 8.09 16.69
N TYR A 195 -10.11 7.51 16.74
CA TYR A 195 -11.11 7.95 17.69
C TYR A 195 -10.64 7.73 19.13
N LEU A 196 -10.15 6.53 19.46
CA LEU A 196 -9.71 6.19 20.82
C LEU A 196 -8.50 7.03 21.25
N GLU A 197 -7.55 7.29 20.34
CA GLU A 197 -6.41 8.17 20.61
C GLU A 197 -6.87 9.57 21.01
N ARG A 198 -7.81 10.16 20.24
CA ARG A 198 -8.40 11.47 20.57
C ARG A 198 -9.15 11.46 21.90
N GLN A 199 -9.69 10.32 22.32
CA GLN A 199 -10.38 10.20 23.60
C GLN A 199 -9.42 10.06 24.81
N LYS A 200 -8.16 9.66 24.63
CA LYS A 200 -7.22 9.40 25.75
C LYS A 200 -7.04 10.60 26.69
N HIS A 201 -7.04 11.82 26.15
CA HIS A 201 -6.86 13.05 26.92
C HIS A 201 -8.17 13.67 27.45
N THR A 202 -9.31 13.01 27.21
CA THR A 202 -10.62 13.51 27.67
C THR A 202 -10.91 13.00 29.08
N LYS A 203 -11.45 13.86 29.95
CA LYS A 203 -11.83 13.49 31.33
C LYS A 203 -12.91 12.39 31.37
N THR A 204 -13.76 12.34 30.34
CA THR A 204 -14.87 11.38 30.20
C THR A 204 -14.84 10.76 28.81
N PRO A 205 -14.01 9.73 28.58
CA PRO A 205 -13.86 9.11 27.27
C PRO A 205 -15.14 8.40 26.84
N LYS A 206 -15.64 8.74 25.66
CA LYS A 206 -16.87 8.18 25.08
C LYS A 206 -16.61 6.84 24.39
N TYR A 207 -17.65 6.01 24.31
CA TYR A 207 -17.65 4.69 23.70
C TYR A 207 -18.01 4.73 22.22
N ILE A 208 -17.60 3.69 21.50
CA ILE A 208 -17.95 3.41 20.11
C ILE A 208 -18.99 2.29 20.11
N LEU A 209 -20.14 2.49 19.47
CA LEU A 209 -21.12 1.44 19.20
C LEU A 209 -20.86 0.87 17.81
N VAL A 210 -20.54 -0.41 17.69
CA VAL A 210 -20.33 -1.06 16.39
C VAL A 210 -21.44 -2.06 16.16
N HIS A 211 -22.12 -1.96 15.04
CA HIS A 211 -23.19 -2.90 14.72
C HIS A 211 -23.16 -3.36 13.26
N CYS A 212 -23.60 -4.59 13.05
CA CYS A 212 -24.16 -5.04 11.78
C CYS A 212 -25.64 -5.38 12.02
N THR A 213 -26.27 -6.24 11.21
CA THR A 213 -27.67 -6.66 11.44
C THR A 213 -27.85 -7.28 12.83
N HIS A 214 -27.08 -8.33 13.15
CA HIS A 214 -27.19 -9.04 14.44
C HIS A 214 -26.04 -8.73 15.42
N GLY A 215 -24.96 -8.10 14.96
CA GLY A 215 -23.85 -7.72 15.83
C GLY A 215 -22.89 -8.84 16.23
N HIS A 216 -22.78 -9.89 15.40
CA HIS A 216 -21.95 -11.08 15.68
C HIS A 216 -20.84 -11.29 14.63
N ASN A 217 -21.14 -11.78 13.43
CA ASN A 217 -20.10 -12.18 12.46
C ASN A 217 -19.29 -10.97 11.92
N ARG A 218 -19.92 -10.07 11.14
CA ARG A 218 -19.26 -8.85 10.62
C ARG A 218 -18.67 -7.98 11.74
N THR A 219 -19.43 -7.75 12.80
CA THR A 219 -18.97 -6.96 13.96
C THR A 219 -17.77 -7.61 14.66
N GLY A 220 -17.83 -8.93 14.89
CA GLY A 220 -16.74 -9.68 15.49
C GLY A 220 -15.49 -9.68 14.63
N PHE A 221 -15.64 -9.85 13.32
CA PHE A 221 -14.54 -9.84 12.36
C PHE A 221 -13.78 -8.51 12.42
N MET A 222 -14.51 -7.40 12.33
CA MET A 222 -13.94 -6.05 12.45
C MET A 222 -13.23 -5.83 13.79
N ILE A 223 -13.89 -6.19 14.90
CA ILE A 223 -13.31 -6.02 16.24
C ILE A 223 -12.08 -6.90 16.44
N ILE A 224 -12.07 -8.14 15.96
CA ILE A 224 -10.92 -9.04 16.04
C ILE A 224 -9.74 -8.47 15.25
N HIS A 225 -9.96 -7.93 14.05
CA HIS A 225 -8.88 -7.24 13.32
C HIS A 225 -8.30 -6.06 14.11
N TYR A 226 -9.15 -5.26 14.76
CA TYR A 226 -8.69 -4.20 15.65
C TYR A 226 -7.86 -4.75 16.83
N LEU A 227 -8.29 -5.86 17.44
CA LEU A 227 -7.57 -6.47 18.56
C LEU A 227 -6.18 -6.98 18.17
N MET A 228 -6.10 -7.68 17.03
CA MET A 228 -4.85 -8.23 16.48
C MET A 228 -3.85 -7.13 16.10
N ARG A 229 -4.32 -5.94 15.74
CA ARG A 229 -3.47 -4.81 15.34
C ARG A 229 -3.09 -3.87 16.48
N THR A 230 -3.60 -4.11 17.69
CA THR A 230 -3.36 -3.21 18.85
C THR A 230 -2.71 -3.91 20.03
N ARG A 231 -3.28 -5.03 20.48
CA ARG A 231 -2.91 -5.62 21.77
C ARG A 231 -2.70 -7.13 21.78
N ILE A 232 -3.23 -7.85 20.79
CA ILE A 232 -3.21 -9.31 20.77
C ILE A 232 -2.26 -9.80 19.69
N SER A 233 -1.55 -10.90 19.98
CA SER A 233 -0.59 -11.50 19.05
C SER A 233 -1.06 -12.82 18.42
N CYS A 234 -2.23 -13.35 18.80
CA CYS A 234 -2.80 -14.57 18.22
C CYS A 234 -4.31 -14.50 17.98
N VAL A 235 -4.75 -15.08 16.86
CA VAL A 235 -6.15 -15.08 16.39
C VAL A 235 -7.06 -15.81 17.38
N ALA A 236 -6.60 -16.94 17.93
CA ALA A 236 -7.36 -17.75 18.88
C ALA A 236 -7.76 -16.94 20.13
N GLU A 237 -6.85 -16.14 20.69
CA GLU A 237 -7.13 -15.30 21.85
C GLU A 237 -8.13 -14.19 21.51
N ALA A 238 -7.97 -13.55 20.35
CA ALA A 238 -8.86 -12.49 19.91
C ALA A 238 -10.31 -12.99 19.70
N ILE A 239 -10.47 -14.18 19.09
CA ILE A 239 -11.76 -14.86 18.95
C ILE A 239 -12.37 -15.15 20.32
N ARG A 240 -11.59 -15.71 21.25
CA ARG A 240 -12.04 -16.03 22.60
C ARG A 240 -12.53 -14.79 23.35
N ILE A 241 -11.77 -13.69 23.28
CA ILE A 241 -12.16 -12.43 23.92
C ILE A 241 -13.46 -11.90 23.35
N PHE A 242 -13.64 -11.94 22.03
CA PHE A 242 -14.88 -11.52 21.40
C PHE A 242 -16.06 -12.40 21.84
N ALA A 243 -15.89 -13.72 21.82
CA ALA A 243 -16.91 -14.69 22.23
C ALA A 243 -17.35 -14.50 23.69
N GLN A 244 -16.41 -14.21 24.60
CA GLN A 244 -16.72 -13.93 26.01
C GLN A 244 -17.53 -12.64 26.19
N ARG A 245 -17.25 -11.62 25.39
CA ARG A 245 -17.88 -10.29 25.51
C ARG A 245 -19.18 -10.20 24.72
N ARG A 246 -19.34 -10.98 23.66
CA ARG A 246 -20.54 -11.07 22.83
C ARG A 246 -20.89 -12.54 22.52
N PRO A 247 -21.38 -13.31 23.51
CA PRO A 247 -21.69 -14.74 23.30
C PRO A 247 -22.71 -14.97 22.18
N PRO A 248 -22.55 -16.02 21.35
CA PRO A 248 -21.47 -17.02 21.41
C PRO A 248 -20.18 -16.59 20.67
N GLY A 249 -20.13 -15.37 20.14
CA GLY A 249 -19.06 -14.88 19.28
C GLY A 249 -19.45 -14.89 17.80
N ILE A 250 -18.46 -15.09 16.94
CA ILE A 250 -18.65 -15.39 15.52
C ILE A 250 -19.10 -16.84 15.41
N TYR A 251 -20.21 -17.09 14.73
CA TYR A 251 -20.80 -18.42 14.54
C TYR A 251 -20.80 -18.89 13.09
N LYS A 252 -20.23 -18.09 12.19
CA LYS A 252 -20.02 -18.42 10.78
C LYS A 252 -18.56 -18.85 10.57
N ARG A 253 -18.34 -20.03 9.99
CA ARG A 253 -17.01 -20.67 9.90
C ARG A 253 -16.07 -19.93 8.93
N ASP A 254 -16.59 -19.50 7.78
CA ASP A 254 -15.92 -18.68 6.76
C ASP A 254 -15.24 -17.43 7.35
N TYR A 255 -15.89 -16.79 8.33
CA TYR A 255 -15.32 -15.64 9.03
C TYR A 255 -14.10 -15.99 9.88
N ILE A 256 -14.12 -17.15 10.54
CA ILE A 256 -13.00 -17.58 11.38
C ILE A 256 -11.84 -18.06 10.51
N GLU A 257 -12.12 -18.83 9.46
CA GLU A 257 -11.12 -19.28 8.48
C GLU A 257 -10.43 -18.10 7.81
N ALA A 258 -11.19 -17.07 7.42
CA ALA A 258 -10.63 -15.85 6.85
C ALA A 258 -9.69 -15.10 7.82
N LEU A 259 -9.99 -15.08 9.13
CA LEU A 259 -9.10 -14.47 10.13
C LEU A 259 -7.76 -15.22 10.24
N TYR A 260 -7.80 -16.55 10.35
CA TYR A 260 -6.57 -17.36 10.39
C TYR A 260 -5.75 -17.22 9.12
N SER A 261 -6.42 -17.27 7.96
CA SER A 261 -5.79 -17.07 6.65
C SER A 261 -5.13 -15.69 6.56
N PHE A 262 -5.83 -14.61 6.91
CA PHE A 262 -5.30 -13.26 6.86
C PHE A 262 -4.04 -13.11 7.73
N TYR A 263 -4.06 -13.60 8.97
CA TYR A 263 -2.93 -13.45 9.90
C TYR A 263 -1.84 -14.52 9.73
N HIS A 264 -1.96 -15.37 8.73
CA HIS A 264 -1.07 -16.50 8.46
C HIS A 264 -0.91 -17.48 9.64
N GLU A 265 -1.94 -17.60 10.47
CA GLU A 265 -1.94 -18.49 11.63
C GLU A 265 -2.67 -19.79 11.31
N VAL A 266 -2.19 -20.90 11.87
CA VAL A 266 -2.91 -22.18 11.81
C VAL A 266 -3.63 -22.41 13.14
N PRO A 267 -4.93 -22.76 13.13
CA PRO A 267 -5.63 -23.10 14.35
C PRO A 267 -5.03 -24.36 14.99
N GLU A 268 -4.82 -24.33 16.32
CA GLU A 268 -4.26 -25.46 17.09
C GLU A 268 -5.10 -26.74 16.96
N ASN A 269 -6.42 -26.60 16.80
CA ASN A 269 -7.34 -27.69 16.51
C ASN A 269 -8.07 -27.40 15.20
N ILE A 270 -8.02 -28.34 14.25
CA ILE A 270 -8.76 -28.28 12.96
C ILE A 270 -10.27 -28.13 13.20
N ILE A 271 -10.77 -28.65 14.33
CA ILE A 271 -12.08 -28.29 14.86
C ILE A 271 -11.93 -26.96 15.59
N VAL A 272 -11.82 -25.88 14.82
CA VAL A 272 -12.12 -24.54 15.33
C VAL A 272 -13.49 -24.65 15.98
N THR A 273 -13.60 -24.32 17.27
CA THR A 273 -14.86 -24.30 18.01
C THR A 273 -15.68 -23.11 17.49
N CYS A 274 -16.08 -23.17 16.22
CA CYS A 274 -17.11 -22.32 15.69
C CYS A 274 -18.39 -22.75 16.41
N PRO A 275 -18.98 -21.88 17.24
CA PRO A 275 -20.22 -22.20 17.90
C PRO A 275 -21.29 -22.51 16.85
N SER A 276 -22.20 -23.42 17.17
CA SER A 276 -23.36 -23.70 16.32
C SER A 276 -24.15 -22.42 16.09
N THR A 277 -24.77 -22.30 14.91
CA THR A 277 -25.71 -21.21 14.62
C THR A 277 -26.72 -21.06 15.77
N PRO A 278 -26.80 -19.86 16.38
CA PRO A 278 -27.69 -19.61 17.51
C PRO A 278 -29.15 -19.91 17.16
N GLU A 279 -29.92 -20.39 18.14
CA GLU A 279 -31.34 -20.73 17.96
C GLU A 279 -32.16 -19.60 17.34
N TRP A 280 -31.92 -18.36 17.79
CA TRP A 280 -32.61 -17.17 17.28
C TRP A 280 -32.34 -16.85 15.80
N LYS A 281 -31.34 -17.46 15.15
CA LYS A 281 -31.08 -17.31 13.70
C LYS A 281 -31.37 -18.58 12.91
N ARG A 282 -31.77 -19.68 13.54
CA ARG A 282 -32.15 -20.88 12.79
C ARG A 282 -33.44 -20.57 12.04
N PRO A 283 -33.49 -20.80 10.71
CA PRO A 283 -34.71 -20.56 9.96
C PRO A 283 -35.83 -21.42 10.51
N SER A 284 -37.00 -20.81 10.74
CA SER A 284 -38.19 -21.51 11.24
C SER A 284 -38.85 -22.39 10.17
N ASP A 285 -38.58 -22.10 8.89
CA ASP A 285 -39.15 -22.80 7.75
C ASP A 285 -38.05 -23.56 7.00
N LEU A 286 -37.97 -24.87 7.23
CA LEU A 286 -37.38 -25.78 6.26
C LEU A 286 -38.29 -25.80 5.03
N ASP A 287 -37.71 -25.75 3.83
CA ASP A 287 -38.45 -25.98 2.61
C ASP A 287 -39.01 -27.42 2.56
N LEU A 288 -39.83 -27.73 1.56
CA LEU A 288 -40.44 -29.06 1.39
C LEU A 288 -39.40 -30.19 1.19
N ASN A 289 -38.12 -29.85 1.07
CA ASN A 289 -36.99 -30.78 0.91
C ASN A 289 -36.09 -30.84 2.17
N GLY A 290 -36.39 -30.08 3.23
CA GLY A 290 -35.58 -30.06 4.45
C GLY A 290 -34.36 -29.14 4.39
N GLU A 291 -34.29 -28.23 3.42
CA GLU A 291 -33.26 -27.20 3.31
C GLU A 291 -33.75 -25.85 3.86
N ALA A 292 -32.85 -25.06 4.41
CA ALA A 292 -33.17 -23.72 4.92
C ALA A 292 -33.64 -22.80 3.78
N LYS A 293 -34.77 -22.10 3.94
CA LYS A 293 -35.15 -21.01 3.02
C LYS A 293 -34.00 -20.00 2.90
N PRO A 294 -33.67 -19.51 1.69
CA PRO A 294 -32.73 -18.41 1.52
C PRO A 294 -33.27 -17.13 2.16
N ASP A 295 -32.40 -16.39 2.87
CA ASP A 295 -32.72 -15.08 3.47
C ASP A 295 -33.16 -14.08 2.36
N ASP A 296 -34.43 -13.68 2.35
CA ASP A 296 -35.04 -12.70 1.41
C ASP A 296 -34.54 -11.24 1.61
N ASP A 297 -33.57 -11.03 2.51
CA ASP A 297 -33.26 -9.71 3.07
C ASP A 297 -32.23 -8.87 2.27
N ASP A 298 -31.74 -9.35 1.12
CA ASP A 298 -30.80 -8.60 0.27
C ASP A 298 -31.08 -8.86 -1.23
N ASP A 299 -30.89 -7.83 -2.06
CA ASP A 299 -31.28 -7.70 -3.47
C ASP A 299 -30.83 -8.86 -4.40
N ASN A 300 -31.62 -9.08 -5.45
CA ASN A 300 -31.47 -10.14 -6.45
C ASN A 300 -30.34 -9.79 -7.45
N GLY A 301 -29.09 -9.91 -6.99
CA GLY A 301 -27.93 -9.99 -7.88
C GLY A 301 -27.65 -11.44 -8.23
N ASP A 302 -27.83 -11.80 -9.49
CA ASP A 302 -27.41 -13.09 -10.06
C ASP A 302 -25.91 -13.29 -9.83
N VAL A 303 -25.54 -14.41 -9.19
CA VAL A 303 -24.14 -14.75 -8.91
C VAL A 303 -23.74 -15.85 -9.86
N SER A 304 -22.93 -15.51 -10.85
CA SER A 304 -22.25 -16.49 -11.69
C SER A 304 -21.32 -17.35 -10.83
N PRO A 305 -21.21 -18.67 -11.07
CA PRO A 305 -20.28 -19.52 -10.33
C PRO A 305 -18.86 -19.01 -10.53
N VAL A 306 -18.16 -18.74 -9.44
CA VAL A 306 -16.72 -18.48 -9.49
C VAL A 306 -16.05 -19.80 -9.85
N HIS A 307 -15.79 -19.97 -11.15
CA HIS A 307 -14.86 -20.99 -11.62
C HIS A 307 -13.49 -20.69 -11.01
N ASN A 308 -13.02 -21.58 -10.15
CA ASN A 308 -11.61 -21.64 -9.75
C ASN A 308 -10.81 -22.21 -10.93
N ASP A 309 -10.70 -21.42 -12.00
CA ASP A 309 -9.62 -21.61 -12.95
C ASP A 309 -8.35 -21.13 -12.23
N VAL A 310 -7.51 -22.09 -11.85
CA VAL A 310 -6.14 -21.82 -11.42
C VAL A 310 -5.39 -21.40 -12.68
N GLU A 311 -5.67 -20.20 -13.17
CA GLU A 311 -4.75 -19.52 -14.06
C GLU A 311 -3.46 -19.32 -13.27
N GLU A 312 -2.35 -19.89 -13.77
CA GLU A 312 -1.01 -19.55 -13.30
C GLU A 312 -0.84 -18.04 -13.44
N LYS A 313 -1.14 -17.31 -12.36
CA LYS A 313 -1.10 -15.86 -12.35
C LYS A 313 0.36 -15.46 -12.53
N VAL A 314 0.72 -15.04 -13.74
CA VAL A 314 2.07 -14.59 -14.08
C VAL A 314 2.44 -13.44 -13.14
N ILE A 315 3.42 -13.68 -12.27
CA ILE A 315 3.91 -12.69 -11.32
C ILE A 315 4.83 -11.73 -12.08
N THR A 316 4.58 -10.43 -11.96
CA THR A 316 5.36 -9.37 -12.61
C THR A 316 5.86 -8.32 -11.63
N ASN A 317 6.93 -7.61 -11.99
CA ASN A 317 7.46 -6.50 -11.19
C ASN A 317 6.49 -5.30 -11.13
N ASP A 318 5.53 -5.22 -12.06
CA ASP A 318 4.50 -4.18 -12.13
C ASP A 318 3.25 -4.49 -11.29
N ASP A 319 3.22 -5.65 -10.63
CA ASP A 319 2.07 -6.04 -9.81
C ASP A 319 1.90 -5.10 -8.61
N VAL A 320 0.67 -4.67 -8.38
CA VAL A 320 0.34 -3.80 -7.24
C VAL A 320 0.23 -4.65 -5.98
N LEU A 321 1.22 -4.58 -5.09
CA LEU A 321 1.29 -5.38 -3.87
C LEU A 321 0.57 -4.72 -2.70
N GLY A 322 -0.04 -5.52 -1.82
CA GLY A 322 -0.71 -5.07 -0.59
C GLY A 322 -2.15 -4.58 -0.77
N ASP A 323 -2.70 -4.01 0.29
CA ASP A 323 -4.02 -3.38 0.32
C ASP A 323 -3.89 -1.86 0.20
N ASP A 324 -4.93 -1.22 -0.35
CA ASP A 324 -4.98 0.24 -0.41
C ASP A 324 -5.09 0.85 0.99
N VAL A 325 -4.41 1.99 1.16
CA VAL A 325 -4.43 2.79 2.39
C VAL A 325 -5.18 4.09 2.09
N PRO A 326 -6.19 4.48 2.89
CA PRO A 326 -6.90 5.74 2.70
C PRO A 326 -5.97 6.96 2.71
N PHE A 327 -6.27 7.96 1.89
CA PHE A 327 -5.41 9.13 1.70
C PHE A 327 -5.01 9.83 3.01
N ASP A 328 -5.97 10.04 3.92
CA ASP A 328 -5.71 10.69 5.21
C ASP A 328 -4.73 9.89 6.07
N GLN A 329 -4.81 8.56 6.02
CA GLN A 329 -3.85 7.68 6.69
C GLN A 329 -2.48 7.75 6.02
N GLN A 330 -2.42 7.77 4.68
CA GLN A 330 -1.16 7.95 3.96
C GLN A 330 -0.47 9.25 4.38
N GLU A 331 -1.21 10.35 4.51
CA GLU A 331 -0.64 11.63 4.91
C GLU A 331 -0.04 11.58 6.32
N ALA A 332 -0.72 10.94 7.26
CA ALA A 332 -0.17 10.69 8.59
C ALA A 332 1.13 9.86 8.53
N LEU A 333 1.17 8.83 7.68
CA LEU A 333 2.36 7.99 7.48
C LEU A 333 3.51 8.75 6.79
N ARG A 334 3.24 9.71 5.90
CA ARG A 334 4.27 10.59 5.31
C ARG A 334 4.92 11.45 6.38
N ILE A 335 4.13 12.04 7.27
CA ILE A 335 4.63 12.82 8.41
C ILE A 335 5.53 11.96 9.31
N VAL A 336 5.14 10.70 9.55
CA VAL A 336 5.96 9.73 10.27
C VAL A 336 7.30 9.50 9.55
N CYS A 337 7.30 9.22 8.26
CA CYS A 337 8.52 9.00 7.49
C CYS A 337 9.47 10.21 7.55
N TYR A 338 8.95 11.43 7.40
CA TYR A 338 9.77 12.63 7.51
C TYR A 338 10.38 12.81 8.89
N ARG A 339 9.62 12.54 9.94
CA ARG A 339 10.13 12.60 11.31
C ARG A 339 11.25 11.59 11.53
N LEU A 340 11.07 10.34 11.08
CA LEU A 340 12.07 9.28 11.21
C LEU A 340 13.38 9.59 10.45
N LEU A 341 13.27 10.34 9.36
CA LEU A 341 14.40 10.78 8.55
C LEU A 341 14.97 12.14 8.99
N GLU A 342 14.48 12.72 10.09
CA GLU A 342 14.86 14.04 10.58
C GLU A 342 14.70 15.17 9.53
N LEU A 343 13.73 15.01 8.64
CA LEU A 343 13.43 15.98 7.60
C LEU A 343 12.45 17.06 8.12
N PRO A 344 12.56 18.31 7.62
CA PRO A 344 11.59 19.33 7.94
C PRO A 344 10.20 18.93 7.42
N PRO A 345 9.11 19.43 8.05
CA PRO A 345 7.76 19.21 7.55
C PRO A 345 7.65 19.64 6.08
N ALA A 346 7.01 18.81 5.24
CA ALA A 346 6.80 19.17 3.84
C ALA A 346 5.96 20.45 3.74
N ARG A 347 6.44 21.42 2.95
CA ARG A 347 5.65 22.56 2.51
C ARG A 347 4.93 22.14 1.23
N GLY A 348 3.65 21.77 1.34
CA GLY A 348 2.86 21.28 0.21
C GLY A 348 2.95 19.75 0.04
N HIS A 349 3.04 19.27 -1.20
CA HIS A 349 3.09 17.84 -1.47
C HIS A 349 4.40 17.21 -0.98
N ALA A 350 4.26 16.28 -0.04
CA ALA A 350 5.35 15.46 0.44
C ALA A 350 6.01 14.67 -0.70
N GLN A 351 7.28 14.94 -0.95
CA GLN A 351 8.10 14.22 -1.91
C GLN A 351 8.72 12.96 -1.30
N PHE A 352 8.85 11.91 -2.11
CA PHE A 352 9.50 10.66 -1.72
C PHE A 352 10.94 10.93 -1.20
N PRO A 353 11.29 10.47 0.01
CA PRO A 353 12.54 10.85 0.65
C PRO A 353 13.71 9.87 0.41
N GLY A 354 13.47 8.78 -0.33
CA GLY A 354 14.48 7.75 -0.58
C GLY A 354 15.73 8.28 -1.29
N SER A 355 16.91 7.74 -0.98
CA SER A 355 18.18 8.11 -1.61
C SER A 355 18.21 7.78 -3.10
N HIS A 356 18.80 8.62 -3.95
CA HIS A 356 18.89 8.40 -5.39
C HIS A 356 20.37 8.34 -5.84
N PRO A 357 20.80 7.23 -6.46
CA PRO A 357 22.16 7.11 -6.98
C PRO A 357 22.39 7.99 -8.22
N VAL A 358 23.58 8.59 -8.29
CA VAL A 358 24.10 9.28 -9.48
C VAL A 358 24.89 8.31 -10.36
N SER A 359 24.90 8.55 -11.67
CA SER A 359 25.62 7.68 -12.60
C SER A 359 27.13 7.79 -12.40
N LEU A 360 27.83 6.67 -12.38
CA LEU A 360 29.30 6.64 -12.37
C LEU A 360 29.81 7.18 -13.71
N ASP A 361 30.63 8.22 -13.64
CA ASP A 361 31.25 8.89 -14.78
C ASP A 361 32.74 9.14 -14.51
N SER A 362 33.43 9.76 -15.47
CA SER A 362 34.86 10.06 -15.34
C SER A 362 35.17 11.02 -14.19
N ASP A 363 34.23 11.91 -13.84
CA ASP A 363 34.43 12.97 -12.86
C ASP A 363 34.22 12.44 -11.44
N ASN A 364 33.31 11.50 -11.21
CA ASN A 364 33.09 10.91 -9.89
C ASN A 364 33.83 9.57 -9.68
N LEU A 365 34.47 9.00 -10.71
CA LEU A 365 35.29 7.77 -10.60
C LEU A 365 36.38 7.88 -9.52
N GLN A 366 36.94 9.07 -9.34
CA GLN A 366 37.96 9.35 -8.33
C GLN A 366 37.49 9.11 -6.89
N LEU A 367 36.18 9.17 -6.61
CA LEU A 367 35.62 8.80 -5.30
C LEU A 367 35.96 7.35 -4.93
N LEU A 368 35.89 6.43 -5.90
CA LEU A 368 36.21 5.01 -5.68
C LEU A 368 37.69 4.77 -5.36
N ARG A 369 38.58 5.72 -5.68
CA ARG A 369 40.01 5.65 -5.36
C ARG A 369 40.34 6.25 -4.00
N GLN A 370 39.57 7.26 -3.58
CA GLN A 370 39.86 8.07 -2.39
C GLN A 370 39.13 7.59 -1.14
N ARG A 371 38.00 6.88 -1.30
CA ARG A 371 37.13 6.47 -0.19
C ARG A 371 36.92 4.96 -0.17
N TYR A 372 36.52 4.45 0.99
CA TYR A 372 36.13 3.04 1.13
C TYR A 372 34.72 2.84 0.59
N TYR A 373 34.62 2.05 -0.47
CA TYR A 373 33.34 1.69 -1.08
C TYR A 373 33.05 0.20 -0.94
N TYR A 374 31.77 -0.08 -0.68
CA TYR A 374 31.19 -1.37 -1.00
C TYR A 374 30.62 -1.38 -2.41
N ALA A 375 30.56 -2.56 -3.01
CA ALA A 375 29.91 -2.83 -4.28
C ALA A 375 28.83 -3.91 -4.09
N THR A 376 27.69 -3.74 -4.76
CA THR A 376 26.62 -4.74 -4.89
C THR A 376 26.14 -4.77 -6.34
N TRP A 377 25.42 -5.82 -6.73
CA TRP A 377 24.69 -5.83 -8.00
C TRP A 377 23.52 -4.85 -7.97
N LYS A 378 23.27 -4.21 -9.10
CA LYS A 378 22.05 -3.46 -9.37
C LYS A 378 20.99 -4.46 -9.83
N ALA A 379 20.00 -4.74 -8.99
CA ALA A 379 18.97 -5.71 -9.34
C ALA A 379 17.97 -5.04 -10.30
N ASP A 380 17.32 -5.86 -11.13
CA ASP A 380 16.17 -5.41 -11.90
C ASP A 380 14.89 -5.72 -11.10
N GLY A 381 14.42 -4.72 -10.37
CA GLY A 381 13.29 -4.86 -9.48
C GLY A 381 12.59 -3.53 -9.21
N THR A 382 11.46 -3.61 -8.50
CA THR A 382 10.69 -2.43 -8.11
C THR A 382 11.15 -1.97 -6.73
N ARG A 383 11.70 -0.74 -6.66
CA ARG A 383 12.10 -0.13 -5.40
C ARG A 383 10.90 0.11 -4.49
N TYR A 384 11.01 -0.34 -3.25
CA TYR A 384 10.08 0.00 -2.17
C TYR A 384 10.87 0.32 -0.90
N MET A 385 10.53 1.42 -0.24
CA MET A 385 10.80 1.50 1.20
C MET A 385 9.74 0.69 1.94
N MET A 386 10.08 0.17 3.11
CA MET A 386 9.13 -0.52 3.98
C MET A 386 9.11 0.15 5.35
N LEU A 387 7.94 0.62 5.76
CA LEU A 387 7.67 1.11 7.10
C LEU A 387 7.01 -0.01 7.90
N ILE A 388 7.68 -0.46 8.93
CA ILE A 388 7.24 -1.51 9.85
C ILE A 388 6.66 -0.80 11.09
N MET A 389 5.37 -0.97 11.32
CA MET A 389 4.66 -0.46 12.48
C MET A 389 4.05 -1.61 13.28
N ARG A 390 3.70 -1.33 14.52
CA ARG A 390 3.05 -2.30 15.41
C ARG A 390 1.73 -2.83 14.86
N ASP A 391 0.97 -2.00 14.15
CA ASP A 391 -0.36 -2.30 13.60
C ASP A 391 -0.35 -2.79 12.14
N GLY A 392 0.80 -2.76 11.48
CA GLY A 392 0.98 -3.27 10.13
C GLY A 392 2.30 -2.89 9.48
N CYS A 393 2.58 -3.53 8.35
CA CYS A 393 3.72 -3.19 7.50
C CYS A 393 3.21 -2.46 6.26
N PHE A 394 3.96 -1.47 5.79
CA PHE A 394 3.59 -0.65 4.65
C PHE A 394 4.72 -0.61 3.63
N LEU A 395 4.42 -1.01 2.40
CA LEU A 395 5.28 -0.76 1.25
C LEU A 395 5.06 0.68 0.77
N ILE A 396 6.15 1.36 0.45
CA ILE A 396 6.17 2.75 0.01
C ILE A 396 6.87 2.80 -1.35
N ASP A 397 6.14 3.16 -2.38
CA ASP A 397 6.68 3.28 -3.74
C ASP A 397 7.37 4.64 -3.98
N ARG A 398 7.89 4.82 -5.20
CA ARG A 398 8.56 6.07 -5.62
C ARG A 398 7.62 7.27 -5.71
N ASN A 399 6.31 7.05 -5.79
CA ASN A 399 5.30 8.10 -5.81
C ASN A 399 4.89 8.49 -4.37
N PHE A 400 5.54 7.92 -3.36
CA PHE A 400 5.21 8.09 -1.95
C PHE A 400 3.78 7.65 -1.62
N CYS A 401 3.31 6.61 -2.30
CA CYS A 401 2.05 5.92 -2.03
C CYS A 401 2.30 4.74 -1.09
N PHE A 402 1.36 4.52 -0.18
CA PHE A 402 1.46 3.48 0.85
C PHE A 402 0.50 2.34 0.54
N ARG A 403 0.99 1.11 0.66
CA ARG A 403 0.20 -0.11 0.51
C ARG A 403 0.46 -1.02 1.71
N ARG A 404 -0.60 -1.45 2.39
CA ARG A 404 -0.49 -2.28 3.59
C ARG A 404 -0.19 -3.72 3.21
N VAL A 405 0.77 -4.36 3.85
CA VAL A 405 1.06 -5.79 3.70
C VAL A 405 1.01 -6.49 5.05
N GLN A 406 0.54 -7.73 5.05
CA GLN A 406 0.48 -8.55 6.25
C GLN A 406 1.79 -9.34 6.37
N MET A 407 2.68 -8.87 7.24
CA MET A 407 3.98 -9.49 7.50
C MET A 407 4.36 -9.32 8.96
N ARG A 408 5.25 -10.18 9.46
CA ARG A 408 5.65 -10.22 10.86
C ARG A 408 7.13 -9.90 11.06
N PHE A 409 7.46 -8.85 11.80
CA PHE A 409 8.84 -8.47 12.10
C PHE A 409 9.06 -8.45 13.62
N PRO A 410 9.47 -9.58 14.22
CA PRO A 410 9.73 -9.66 15.65
C PRO A 410 11.06 -8.97 16.00
N HIS A 411 11.15 -8.40 17.21
CA HIS A 411 12.45 -7.99 17.76
C HIS A 411 13.35 -9.19 18.06
N ARG A 412 14.64 -8.93 18.25
CA ARG A 412 15.60 -9.93 18.75
C ARG A 412 15.13 -10.56 20.06
N ASN A 413 14.62 -9.75 20.99
CA ASN A 413 13.94 -10.21 22.19
C ASN A 413 12.46 -10.40 21.87
N LEU A 414 12.02 -11.65 21.72
CA LEU A 414 10.64 -11.97 21.34
C LEU A 414 9.58 -11.48 22.34
N ASN A 415 9.98 -11.12 23.57
CA ASN A 415 9.09 -10.57 24.58
C ASN A 415 8.71 -9.10 24.34
N GLU A 416 9.47 -8.38 23.50
CA GLU A 416 9.23 -6.97 23.17
C GLU A 416 8.17 -6.78 22.09
N GLY A 417 7.68 -7.88 21.50
CA GLY A 417 6.67 -7.86 20.44
C GLY A 417 7.26 -7.54 19.07
N PRO A 418 6.44 -7.11 18.10
CA PRO A 418 6.92 -6.71 16.78
C PRO A 418 7.53 -5.30 16.80
N HIS A 419 8.42 -5.03 15.84
CA HIS A 419 8.98 -3.70 15.59
C HIS A 419 7.88 -2.65 15.39
N ASP A 420 8.19 -1.42 15.79
CA ASP A 420 7.30 -0.27 15.58
C ASP A 420 8.09 0.93 15.08
N MET A 421 7.57 1.69 14.10
CA MET A 421 8.26 2.87 13.57
C MET A 421 9.69 2.58 13.05
N THR A 422 9.88 1.43 12.41
CA THR A 422 11.15 1.02 11.77
C THR A 422 11.04 1.23 10.27
N LEU A 423 12.03 1.89 9.66
CA LEU A 423 12.01 2.28 8.24
C LEU A 423 13.24 1.72 7.53
N ILE A 424 13.02 0.91 6.50
CA ILE A 424 14.09 0.29 5.69
C ILE A 424 13.89 0.58 4.20
N ASP A 425 14.98 0.61 3.45
CA ASP A 425 14.99 0.78 1.99
C ASP A 425 15.42 -0.51 1.30
N GLY A 426 14.82 -0.77 0.14
CA GLY A 426 14.96 -2.05 -0.51
C GLY A 426 14.38 -2.11 -1.92
N GLU A 427 14.49 -3.30 -2.49
CA GLU A 427 14.11 -3.60 -3.86
C GLU A 427 13.36 -4.93 -3.89
N MET A 428 12.15 -4.91 -4.45
CA MET A 428 11.36 -6.10 -4.70
C MET A 428 11.80 -6.72 -6.01
N ILE A 429 12.25 -7.97 -5.96
CA ILE A 429 12.63 -8.77 -7.12
C ILE A 429 11.73 -9.99 -7.25
N ILE A 430 11.82 -10.66 -8.40
CA ILE A 430 11.24 -11.98 -8.64
C ILE A 430 12.37 -12.95 -8.94
N ASP A 431 12.55 -13.92 -8.05
CA ASP A 431 13.45 -15.05 -8.26
C ASP A 431 12.75 -16.12 -9.09
N THR A 432 13.45 -16.66 -10.09
CA THR A 432 13.11 -17.92 -10.74
C THR A 432 13.79 -19.06 -9.97
N VAL A 433 13.05 -19.71 -9.08
CA VAL A 433 13.57 -20.78 -8.25
C VAL A 433 13.33 -22.12 -8.94
N PRO A 434 14.37 -22.96 -9.12
CA PRO A 434 14.21 -24.31 -9.66
C PRO A 434 13.12 -25.07 -8.89
N ASP A 435 12.23 -25.76 -9.61
CA ASP A 435 11.11 -26.58 -9.10
C ASP A 435 10.02 -25.84 -8.29
N SER A 436 10.28 -24.63 -7.82
CA SER A 436 9.37 -23.84 -6.98
C SER A 436 8.70 -22.68 -7.71
N GLY A 437 9.07 -22.43 -8.96
CA GLY A 437 8.54 -21.35 -9.80
C GLY A 437 9.02 -19.96 -9.39
N LEU A 438 8.24 -18.95 -9.77
CA LEU A 438 8.54 -17.54 -9.50
C LEU A 438 8.20 -17.18 -8.04
N LYS A 439 9.15 -16.56 -7.34
CA LYS A 439 8.96 -16.12 -5.95
C LYS A 439 9.40 -14.68 -5.75
N ARG A 440 8.55 -13.88 -5.11
CA ARG A 440 8.90 -12.50 -4.72
C ARG A 440 9.85 -12.47 -3.54
N ARG A 441 10.87 -11.62 -3.62
CA ARG A 441 11.81 -11.37 -2.54
C ARG A 441 12.11 -9.87 -2.41
N TYR A 442 11.97 -9.37 -1.19
CA TYR A 442 12.41 -8.03 -0.83
C TYR A 442 13.87 -8.05 -0.38
N LEU A 443 14.73 -7.37 -1.15
CA LEU A 443 16.13 -7.17 -0.85
C LEU A 443 16.31 -5.85 -0.10
N ALA A 444 16.38 -5.91 1.23
CA ALA A 444 16.65 -4.76 2.08
C ALA A 444 18.13 -4.39 1.99
N TYR A 445 18.45 -3.14 1.60
CA TYR A 445 19.83 -2.70 1.41
C TYR A 445 20.26 -1.54 2.32
N ASP A 446 19.33 -0.77 2.90
CA ASP A 446 19.65 0.24 3.91
C ASP A 446 18.56 0.31 5.01
N LEU A 447 18.93 0.78 6.19
CA LEU A 447 18.05 0.94 7.35
C LEU A 447 18.18 2.36 7.89
N MET A 448 17.09 3.12 7.82
CA MET A 448 17.10 4.54 8.13
C MET A 448 16.57 4.86 9.53
N ALA A 449 15.69 4.02 10.07
CA ALA A 449 15.20 4.13 11.44
C ALA A 449 14.92 2.77 12.03
N LEU A 450 15.16 2.63 13.34
CA LEU A 450 14.88 1.43 14.12
C LEU A 450 14.16 1.85 15.40
N ASP A 451 12.96 1.32 15.59
CA ASP A 451 12.13 1.51 16.78
C ASP A 451 11.99 2.97 17.19
N SER A 452 11.52 3.79 16.25
CA SER A 452 11.36 5.26 16.32
C SER A 452 12.65 6.08 16.37
N VAL A 453 13.81 5.45 16.47
CA VAL A 453 15.11 6.14 16.53
C VAL A 453 15.73 6.23 15.14
N SER A 454 16.00 7.46 14.70
CA SER A 454 16.70 7.70 13.43
C SER A 454 18.11 7.12 13.47
N LYS A 455 18.50 6.45 12.39
CA LYS A 455 19.83 5.87 12.16
C LYS A 455 20.56 6.52 11.00
N THR A 456 19.99 7.56 10.39
CA THR A 456 20.54 8.23 9.20
C THR A 456 21.95 8.78 9.39
N LYS A 457 22.32 9.19 10.61
CA LYS A 457 23.67 9.68 10.93
C LYS A 457 24.73 8.59 11.14
N LEU A 458 24.33 7.33 11.33
CA LEU A 458 25.28 6.23 11.48
C LEU A 458 25.98 5.96 10.14
N PRO A 459 27.22 5.42 10.13
CA PRO A 459 27.85 4.90 8.92
C PRO A 459 26.98 3.84 8.20
N PHE A 460 27.02 3.80 6.87
CA PHE A 460 26.32 2.78 6.08
C PHE A 460 26.64 1.35 6.54
N SER A 461 27.91 1.06 6.84
CA SER A 461 28.33 -0.26 7.32
C SER A 461 27.60 -0.71 8.59
N GLU A 462 27.28 0.21 9.49
CA GLU A 462 26.50 -0.08 10.69
C GLU A 462 25.02 -0.27 10.38
N ARG A 463 24.43 0.62 9.57
CA ARG A 463 23.01 0.52 9.15
C ARG A 463 22.75 -0.79 8.41
N TRP A 464 23.65 -1.17 7.50
CA TRP A 464 23.61 -2.43 6.77
C TRP A 464 23.71 -3.65 7.69
N ARG A 465 24.58 -3.62 8.71
CA ARG A 465 24.67 -4.68 9.73
C ARG A 465 23.36 -4.80 10.53
N LEU A 466 22.75 -3.68 10.91
CA LEU A 466 21.50 -3.66 11.67
C LEU A 466 20.34 -4.36 10.94
N ILE A 467 20.30 -4.32 9.59
CA ILE A 467 19.30 -5.08 8.81
C ILE A 467 19.39 -6.58 9.13
N GLU A 468 20.60 -7.14 9.15
CA GLU A 468 20.78 -8.56 9.48
C GLU A 468 20.40 -8.84 10.93
N ASP A 469 20.95 -8.03 11.82
CA ASP A 469 20.99 -8.27 13.26
C ASP A 469 19.64 -8.04 13.95
N GLU A 470 18.86 -7.09 13.46
CA GLU A 470 17.59 -6.66 14.07
C GLU A 470 16.37 -7.05 13.23
N ILE A 471 16.49 -7.18 11.90
CA ILE A 471 15.31 -7.44 11.05
C ILE A 471 15.28 -8.89 10.54
N ILE A 472 16.37 -9.34 9.91
CA ILE A 472 16.37 -10.64 9.20
C ILE A 472 16.60 -11.81 10.14
N ARG A 473 17.61 -11.75 11.01
CA ARG A 473 17.94 -12.85 11.93
C ARG A 473 16.82 -13.13 12.93
N PRO A 474 16.14 -12.14 13.54
CA PRO A 474 15.01 -12.41 14.42
C PRO A 474 13.85 -13.14 13.72
N ARG A 475 13.53 -12.79 12.47
CA ARG A 475 12.54 -13.52 11.66
C ARG A 475 12.92 -14.98 11.44
N HIS A 476 14.17 -15.26 11.09
CA HIS A 476 14.66 -16.63 10.94
C HIS A 476 14.64 -17.42 12.24
N ASN A 477 15.00 -16.79 13.36
CA ASN A 477 14.99 -17.43 14.67
C ASN A 477 13.56 -17.78 15.10
N GLU A 478 12.61 -16.85 14.94
CA GLU A 478 11.21 -17.10 15.29
C GLU A 478 10.60 -18.18 14.39
N ARG A 479 10.91 -18.17 13.08
CA ARG A 479 10.51 -19.23 12.15
C ARG A 479 10.96 -20.61 12.62
N LYS A 480 12.24 -20.77 13.00
CA LYS A 480 12.78 -22.04 13.52
C LYS A 480 12.10 -22.47 14.82
N MET A 481 11.72 -21.54 15.68
CA MET A 481 10.99 -21.85 16.92
C MET A 481 9.59 -22.41 16.64
N PHE A 482 8.90 -21.91 15.61
CA PHE A 482 7.62 -22.47 15.18
C PHE A 482 7.79 -23.85 14.53
N GLU A 483 8.77 -24.00 13.63
CA GLU A 483 9.04 -25.28 12.94
C GLU A 483 9.47 -26.40 13.90
N SER A 484 10.20 -26.06 14.97
CA SER A 484 10.61 -27.01 16.01
C SER A 484 9.54 -27.31 17.06
N GLY A 485 8.40 -26.62 17.03
CA GLY A 485 7.35 -26.74 18.04
C GLY A 485 7.71 -26.17 19.42
N ALA A 486 8.84 -25.47 19.55
CA ALA A 486 9.29 -24.86 20.80
C ALA A 486 8.41 -23.68 21.25
N LYS A 487 7.68 -23.06 20.32
CA LYS A 487 6.74 -21.97 20.59
C LYS A 487 5.31 -22.49 20.40
N SER A 488 4.52 -22.51 21.47
CA SER A 488 3.24 -23.21 21.50
C SER A 488 2.07 -22.46 20.85
N ASN A 489 2.16 -21.14 20.61
CA ASN A 489 1.11 -20.32 19.98
C ASN A 489 1.66 -18.90 19.68
N PRO A 490 1.32 -18.24 18.55
CA PRO A 490 0.58 -18.74 17.40
C PRO A 490 1.44 -19.56 16.45
N MET A 491 0.86 -20.56 15.78
CA MET A 491 1.57 -21.28 14.71
C MET A 491 1.53 -20.44 13.42
N TYR A 492 2.43 -19.45 13.33
CA TYR A 492 2.55 -18.53 12.20
C TYR A 492 3.34 -19.15 11.04
N LYS A 493 2.80 -19.08 9.82
CA LYS A 493 3.43 -19.59 8.60
C LYS A 493 4.05 -18.46 7.77
N TYR A 494 5.36 -18.27 7.92
CA TYR A 494 6.14 -17.32 7.13
C TYR A 494 6.05 -17.54 5.62
N ASP A 495 5.84 -18.78 5.17
CA ASP A 495 5.73 -19.11 3.73
C ASP A 495 4.42 -18.64 3.08
N MET A 496 3.44 -18.18 3.88
CA MET A 496 2.20 -17.58 3.37
C MET A 496 2.29 -16.06 3.20
N GLU A 497 3.38 -15.44 3.63
CA GLU A 497 3.61 -14.00 3.38
C GLU A 497 3.76 -13.72 1.88
N LEU A 498 3.31 -12.53 1.45
CA LEU A 498 3.31 -12.12 0.03
C LEU A 498 4.69 -12.18 -0.64
N PHE A 499 5.76 -12.06 0.15
CA PHE A 499 7.14 -12.14 -0.29
C PHE A 499 8.05 -12.49 0.88
N SER A 500 9.23 -13.04 0.58
CA SER A 500 10.29 -13.22 1.57
C SER A 500 11.13 -11.96 1.72
N ALA A 501 11.71 -11.70 2.90
CA ALA A 501 12.63 -10.59 3.12
C ALA A 501 14.05 -11.10 3.35
N ARG A 502 15.04 -10.45 2.74
CA ARG A 502 16.47 -10.77 2.88
C ARG A 502 17.31 -9.50 2.86
N ARG A 503 18.42 -9.47 3.60
CA ARG A 503 19.44 -8.42 3.46
C ARG A 503 20.18 -8.58 2.14
N LYS A 504 20.33 -7.49 1.38
CA LYS A 504 21.15 -7.44 0.17
C LYS A 504 22.63 -7.50 0.55
N ASP A 505 23.38 -8.36 -0.11
CA ASP A 505 24.81 -8.55 0.18
C ASP A 505 25.65 -7.49 -0.52
N PHE A 506 26.68 -7.01 0.18
CA PHE A 506 27.64 -6.03 -0.29
C PHE A 506 29.04 -6.58 -0.08
N TRP A 507 29.95 -6.27 -1.00
CA TRP A 507 31.33 -6.72 -0.96
C TRP A 507 32.28 -5.54 -1.06
N LEU A 508 33.50 -5.70 -0.54
CA LEU A 508 34.55 -4.69 -0.69
C LEU A 508 34.85 -4.44 -2.17
N LEU A 509 35.22 -3.20 -2.52
CA LEU A 509 35.43 -2.75 -3.90
C LEU A 509 36.31 -3.69 -4.74
N HIS A 510 37.39 -4.25 -4.18
CA HIS A 510 38.27 -5.18 -4.90
C HIS A 510 37.57 -6.46 -5.40
N THR A 511 36.41 -6.80 -4.82
CA THR A 511 35.59 -7.96 -5.21
C THR A 511 34.66 -7.64 -6.39
N ALA A 512 34.52 -6.38 -6.81
CA ALA A 512 33.57 -5.98 -7.86
C ALA A 512 33.71 -6.78 -9.17
N LYS A 513 34.95 -7.10 -9.57
CA LYS A 513 35.21 -7.95 -10.76
C LYS A 513 34.58 -9.34 -10.62
N ARG A 514 34.65 -9.93 -9.42
CA ARG A 514 34.04 -11.23 -9.12
C ARG A 514 32.51 -11.12 -9.08
N VAL A 515 31.98 -10.03 -8.52
CA VAL A 515 30.53 -9.77 -8.52
C VAL A 515 29.99 -9.74 -9.96
N LEU A 516 30.66 -9.02 -10.86
CA LEU A 516 30.27 -8.94 -12.27
C LEU A 516 30.37 -10.26 -13.02
N LYS A 517 31.48 -10.99 -12.85
CA LYS A 517 31.80 -12.15 -13.71
C LYS A 517 31.30 -13.49 -13.20
N GLU A 518 31.07 -13.62 -11.89
CA GLU A 518 30.71 -14.89 -11.26
C GLU A 518 29.35 -14.78 -10.57
N PHE A 519 29.15 -13.77 -9.73
CA PHE A 519 27.93 -13.67 -8.92
C PHE A 519 26.69 -13.29 -9.74
N ILE A 520 26.74 -12.21 -10.52
CA ILE A 520 25.60 -11.75 -11.34
C ILE A 520 25.09 -12.87 -12.27
N PRO A 521 25.94 -13.58 -13.04
CA PRO A 521 25.50 -14.70 -13.87
C PRO A 521 24.90 -15.89 -13.10
N SER A 522 25.14 -16.00 -11.80
CA SER A 522 24.60 -17.06 -10.93
C SER A 522 23.26 -16.71 -10.25
N LEU A 523 22.77 -15.48 -10.44
CA LEU A 523 21.54 -15.01 -9.82
C LEU A 523 20.31 -15.70 -10.43
N CYS A 524 19.27 -15.85 -9.61
CA CYS A 524 17.95 -16.33 -10.03
C CYS A 524 17.04 -15.21 -10.53
N HIS A 525 17.56 -13.98 -10.65
CA HIS A 525 16.84 -12.77 -11.03
C HIS A 525 17.77 -11.87 -11.84
N ASP A 526 17.19 -10.97 -12.64
CA ASP A 526 17.95 -10.10 -13.53
C ASP A 526 18.70 -8.98 -12.78
N ALA A 527 19.84 -8.58 -13.33
CA ALA A 527 20.68 -7.52 -12.81
C ALA A 527 21.37 -6.78 -13.96
N ASP A 528 21.36 -5.44 -13.93
CA ASP A 528 21.80 -4.59 -15.05
C ASP A 528 23.06 -3.77 -14.75
N GLY A 529 23.78 -4.11 -13.68
CA GLY A 529 25.06 -3.47 -13.36
C GLY A 529 25.43 -3.54 -11.88
N LEU A 530 26.06 -2.47 -11.39
CA LEU A 530 26.56 -2.33 -10.02
C LEU A 530 26.04 -1.07 -9.33
N ILE A 531 25.94 -1.15 -8.01
CA ILE A 531 25.80 0.01 -7.11
C ILE A 531 27.02 0.06 -6.21
N PHE A 532 27.57 1.26 -6.03
CA PHE A 532 28.67 1.54 -5.11
C PHE A 532 28.17 2.46 -4.00
N GLN A 533 28.31 2.00 -2.76
CA GLN A 533 27.89 2.71 -1.56
C GLN A 533 29.10 2.95 -0.67
N GLY A 534 29.33 4.19 -0.24
CA GLY A 534 30.44 4.51 0.66
C GLY A 534 30.24 3.83 2.01
N TRP A 535 31.33 3.28 2.56
CA TRP A 535 31.33 2.50 3.80
C TRP A 535 30.92 3.33 5.03
N ASP A 536 31.39 4.58 5.07
CA ASP A 536 31.15 5.56 6.14
C ASP A 536 30.05 6.57 5.82
N ASP A 537 29.38 6.46 4.66
CA ASP A 537 28.37 7.44 4.27
C ASP A 537 27.19 7.47 5.25
N PRO A 538 26.78 8.64 5.77
CA PRO A 538 25.46 8.81 6.37
C PRO A 538 24.38 8.60 5.31
N TYR A 539 23.14 8.36 5.73
CA TYR A 539 22.02 8.25 4.80
C TYR A 539 21.64 9.64 4.30
N VAL A 540 21.81 9.88 2.99
CA VAL A 540 21.40 11.12 2.33
C VAL A 540 20.08 10.88 1.60
N THR A 541 19.07 11.67 1.95
CA THR A 541 17.76 11.64 1.30
C THR A 541 17.82 12.28 -0.08
N ARG A 542 17.04 11.76 -1.05
CA ARG A 542 17.06 12.20 -2.45
C ARG A 542 18.45 12.01 -3.07
N THR A 543 18.86 12.86 -4.00
CA THR A 543 20.13 12.72 -4.73
C THR A 543 21.33 12.64 -3.79
N HIS A 544 22.10 11.57 -3.92
CA HIS A 544 23.30 11.34 -3.13
C HIS A 544 24.51 11.21 -4.06
N GLU A 545 25.36 12.24 -4.09
CA GLU A 545 26.53 12.30 -4.98
C GLU A 545 27.58 11.21 -4.70
N GLY A 546 27.72 10.79 -3.44
CA GLY A 546 28.55 9.65 -3.06
C GLY A 546 27.97 8.26 -3.37
N LEU A 547 26.68 8.12 -3.73
CA LEU A 547 26.05 6.84 -4.04
C LEU A 547 26.00 6.65 -5.55
N LEU A 548 26.79 5.71 -6.07
CA LEU A 548 27.05 5.60 -7.51
C LEU A 548 26.34 4.39 -8.11
N LYS A 549 25.79 4.53 -9.31
CA LYS A 549 25.30 3.43 -10.14
C LYS A 549 26.13 3.29 -11.41
N TRP A 550 26.46 2.07 -11.77
CA TRP A 550 27.08 1.73 -13.04
C TRP A 550 26.21 0.70 -13.77
N LYS A 551 26.05 0.87 -15.08
CA LYS A 551 25.34 -0.06 -15.95
C LYS A 551 26.24 -0.52 -17.08
N TYR A 552 25.96 -1.71 -17.59
CA TYR A 552 26.57 -2.18 -18.84
C TYR A 552 26.28 -1.17 -19.97
N PRO A 553 27.27 -0.78 -20.80
CA PRO A 553 27.06 0.14 -21.90
C PRO A 553 25.88 -0.24 -22.80
N GLU A 554 25.74 -1.53 -23.10
CA GLU A 554 24.67 -2.12 -23.90
C GLU A 554 23.29 -2.09 -23.24
N MET A 555 23.20 -1.86 -21.93
CA MET A 555 21.95 -1.74 -21.17
C MET A 555 21.55 -0.28 -20.90
N ASN A 556 22.29 0.68 -21.45
CA ASN A 556 21.86 2.08 -21.50
C ASN A 556 20.95 2.26 -22.71
N SER A 557 19.65 2.41 -22.45
CA SER A 557 18.65 2.73 -23.47
C SER A 557 18.31 4.23 -23.46
N VAL A 558 17.92 4.73 -24.63
CA VAL A 558 17.36 6.07 -24.81
C VAL A 558 16.03 5.90 -25.52
N ASP A 559 14.97 6.49 -24.97
CA ASP A 559 13.65 6.43 -25.58
C ASP A 559 13.52 7.50 -26.67
N PHE A 560 13.07 7.07 -27.85
CA PHE A 560 12.78 7.96 -28.97
C PHE A 560 11.30 7.89 -29.31
N LEU A 561 10.69 9.03 -29.60
CA LEU A 561 9.36 9.07 -30.19
C LEU A 561 9.51 9.02 -31.72
N PHE A 562 8.91 8.02 -32.33
CA PHE A 562 8.86 7.89 -33.78
C PHE A 562 7.48 8.27 -34.31
N GLU A 563 7.42 9.22 -35.22
CA GLU A 563 6.20 9.63 -35.91
C GLU A 563 6.37 9.43 -37.41
N VAL A 564 5.35 8.84 -38.06
CA VAL A 564 5.27 8.74 -39.52
C VAL A 564 4.26 9.79 -39.98
N GLY A 565 4.76 10.84 -40.64
CA GLY A 565 3.91 11.87 -41.23
C GLY A 565 3.13 11.36 -42.44
N ASN A 566 2.11 12.12 -42.87
CA ASN A 566 1.21 11.77 -43.97
C ASN A 566 1.90 11.46 -45.30
N ASP A 567 3.12 11.98 -45.52
CA ASP A 567 3.93 11.74 -46.72
C ASP A 567 4.91 10.56 -46.57
N ASN A 568 4.68 9.65 -45.63
CA ASN A 568 5.63 8.59 -45.23
C ASN A 568 6.96 9.13 -44.68
N ARG A 569 6.99 10.42 -44.28
CA ARG A 569 8.18 11.04 -43.70
C ARG A 569 8.37 10.51 -42.28
N GLN A 570 9.48 9.82 -42.09
CA GLN A 570 9.90 9.29 -40.80
C GLN A 570 10.56 10.40 -39.97
N LEU A 571 10.01 10.69 -38.80
CA LEU A 571 10.53 11.67 -37.86
C LEU A 571 10.87 10.97 -36.54
N VAL A 572 12.08 11.21 -36.04
CA VAL A 572 12.55 10.70 -34.76
C VAL A 572 12.74 11.89 -33.83
N PHE A 573 12.11 11.84 -32.66
CA PHE A 573 12.21 12.86 -31.63
C PHE A 573 12.87 12.27 -30.39
N LEU A 574 13.80 13.04 -29.81
CA LEU A 574 14.30 12.80 -28.46
C LEU A 574 13.57 13.72 -27.50
N TYR A 575 13.11 13.18 -26.38
CA TYR A 575 12.58 14.01 -25.29
C TYR A 575 13.73 14.46 -24.39
N GLU A 576 14.05 15.75 -24.47
CA GLU A 576 15.09 16.38 -23.66
C GLU A 576 14.44 17.48 -22.82
N ARG A 577 14.46 17.33 -21.48
CA ARG A 577 13.91 18.32 -20.53
C ARG A 577 12.46 18.73 -20.84
N GLY A 578 11.58 17.76 -21.07
CA GLY A 578 10.15 18.01 -21.34
C GLY A 578 9.83 18.51 -22.75
N LYS A 579 10.83 18.79 -23.60
CA LYS A 579 10.63 19.27 -24.97
C LYS A 579 10.90 18.18 -26.00
N LYS A 580 10.01 18.05 -26.99
CA LYS A 580 10.23 17.23 -28.18
C LYS A 580 11.32 17.90 -29.04
N LYS A 581 12.48 17.26 -29.17
CA LYS A 581 13.57 17.72 -30.04
C LYS A 581 13.65 16.81 -31.25
N LEU A 582 13.39 17.36 -32.43
CA LEU A 582 13.52 16.62 -33.69
C LEU A 582 14.98 16.30 -33.96
N MET A 583 15.27 15.03 -34.25
CA MET A 583 16.61 14.58 -34.64
C MET A 583 16.76 14.65 -36.16
N ASP A 584 16.99 15.87 -36.67
CA ASP A 584 17.14 16.12 -38.11
C ASP A 584 18.26 15.29 -38.75
N GLY A 585 17.92 14.59 -39.83
CA GLY A 585 18.86 13.75 -40.60
C GLY A 585 19.07 12.33 -40.05
N SER A 586 18.21 11.88 -39.14
CA SER A 586 18.23 10.49 -38.61
C SER A 586 17.27 9.60 -39.41
N TRP A 587 17.73 8.42 -39.81
CA TRP A 587 16.95 7.44 -40.58
C TRP A 587 16.87 6.14 -39.78
N MET A 588 15.68 5.58 -39.61
CA MET A 588 15.53 4.25 -39.00
C MET A 588 15.75 3.18 -40.06
N MET A 589 16.71 2.29 -39.81
CA MET A 589 16.95 1.09 -40.62
C MET A 589 16.51 -0.13 -39.82
N GLU A 590 15.51 -0.85 -40.33
CA GLU A 590 15.12 -2.13 -39.78
C GLU A 590 16.24 -3.14 -40.04
N LYS A 591 16.67 -3.85 -38.99
CA LYS A 591 17.83 -4.75 -39.06
C LYS A 591 17.46 -6.03 -39.81
N ILE A 592 17.49 -5.98 -41.14
CA ILE A 592 17.38 -7.18 -41.99
C ILE A 592 18.73 -7.91 -41.89
N HIS A 593 18.77 -9.00 -41.12
CA HIS A 593 19.86 -9.96 -41.22
C HIS A 593 19.92 -10.43 -42.69
N HIS A 594 21.03 -10.16 -43.40
CA HIS A 594 21.32 -10.47 -44.82
C HIS A 594 21.24 -9.34 -45.86
N LEU A 595 21.86 -8.18 -45.63
CA LEU A 595 22.25 -7.29 -46.74
C LEU A 595 23.76 -7.16 -46.84
N SER A 596 24.31 -7.41 -48.05
CA SER A 596 25.70 -7.11 -48.38
C SER A 596 25.90 -5.60 -48.42
N LEU A 597 27.16 -5.12 -48.32
CA LEU A 597 27.51 -3.70 -48.34
C LEU A 597 26.90 -2.94 -49.54
N GLY A 598 26.75 -3.63 -50.68
CA GLY A 598 26.08 -3.08 -51.87
C GLY A 598 24.56 -2.90 -51.73
N GLY A 599 23.88 -3.73 -50.93
CA GLY A 599 22.47 -3.56 -50.59
C GLY A 599 22.22 -2.38 -49.66
N LEU A 600 23.15 -2.10 -48.75
CA LEU A 600 23.12 -0.97 -47.81
C LEU A 600 23.26 0.38 -48.54
N LEU A 601 24.16 0.46 -49.53
CA LEU A 601 24.38 1.68 -50.34
C LEU A 601 23.21 1.95 -51.31
N SER A 602 22.58 0.89 -51.82
CA SER A 602 21.38 0.98 -52.67
C SER A 602 20.17 1.54 -51.92
N ALA A 603 19.93 1.08 -50.69
CA ALA A 603 18.83 1.55 -49.84
C ALA A 603 18.98 3.04 -49.43
N LEU A 604 20.21 3.55 -49.39
CA LEU A 604 20.53 4.95 -49.11
C LEU A 604 20.52 5.85 -50.36
N GLY A 605 20.20 5.32 -51.55
CA GLY A 605 20.11 6.09 -52.80
C GLY A 605 21.45 6.55 -53.38
N ILE A 606 22.58 6.03 -52.90
CA ILE A 606 23.92 6.42 -53.32
C ILE A 606 24.31 5.61 -54.57
N ARG A 607 24.24 6.23 -55.76
CA ARG A 607 24.68 5.57 -57.01
C ARG A 607 26.20 5.50 -57.06
N ASN A 608 26.71 4.30 -57.31
CA ASN A 608 28.10 4.07 -57.69
C ASN A 608 28.40 4.79 -59.00
N ASN A 609 28.89 6.02 -58.92
CA ASN A 609 29.85 6.57 -59.89
C ASN A 609 30.58 7.76 -59.26
N SER A 610 31.86 7.50 -58.97
CA SER A 610 32.99 8.43 -58.80
C SER A 610 32.77 9.70 -57.95
N VAL A 611 33.33 9.68 -56.72
CA VAL A 611 34.40 10.57 -56.18
C VAL A 611 34.33 10.61 -54.64
N GLY A 612 35.40 10.16 -53.97
CA GLY A 612 35.77 10.55 -52.59
C GLY A 612 35.32 9.66 -51.43
N SER A 613 36.18 8.73 -50.99
CA SER A 613 36.02 7.85 -49.81
C SER A 613 35.95 8.55 -48.43
N ALA A 614 35.62 9.85 -48.36
CA ALA A 614 35.46 10.57 -47.09
C ALA A 614 33.99 10.88 -46.76
N CYS A 615 33.15 11.22 -47.75
CA CYS A 615 31.73 11.56 -47.50
C CYS A 615 30.83 10.35 -47.20
N ALA A 616 31.21 9.14 -47.63
CA ALA A 616 30.44 7.93 -47.32
C ALA A 616 30.56 7.51 -45.85
N LEU A 617 31.69 7.79 -45.20
CA LEU A 617 31.94 7.48 -43.79
C LEU A 617 31.18 8.42 -42.83
N ASP A 618 31.03 9.69 -43.20
CA ASP A 618 30.25 10.65 -42.39
C ASP A 618 28.74 10.36 -42.39
N SER A 619 28.21 9.84 -43.50
CA SER A 619 26.82 9.37 -43.59
C SER A 619 26.58 8.07 -42.82
N ILE A 620 27.61 7.23 -42.64
CA ILE A 620 27.54 6.00 -41.84
C ILE A 620 27.59 6.31 -40.33
N ASN A 621 28.27 7.38 -39.91
CA ASN A 621 28.29 7.83 -38.51
C ASN A 621 26.93 8.32 -37.97
N ARG A 622 25.91 8.47 -38.82
CA ARG A 622 24.53 8.85 -38.44
C ARG A 622 23.53 7.68 -38.45
N LEU A 623 24.00 6.43 -38.50
CA LEU A 623 23.13 5.27 -38.34
C LEU A 623 22.94 4.93 -36.86
N LEU A 624 21.75 5.20 -36.32
CA LEU A 624 21.28 4.54 -35.10
C LEU A 624 20.83 3.11 -35.47
N MET A 625 21.62 2.10 -35.13
CA MET A 625 21.15 0.71 -35.19
C MET A 625 20.25 0.43 -33.98
N ILE A 626 18.94 0.39 -34.20
CA ILE A 626 17.95 0.04 -33.17
C ILE A 626 17.57 -1.43 -33.36
N SER A 627 17.71 -2.24 -32.30
CA SER A 627 17.15 -3.59 -32.23
C SER A 627 15.74 -3.48 -31.66
N THR A 628 14.72 -3.47 -32.52
CA THR A 628 13.32 -3.31 -32.11
C THR A 628 12.74 -4.64 -31.59
N HIS A 629 12.36 -4.69 -30.30
CA HIS A 629 11.28 -5.54 -29.84
C HIS A 629 10.01 -4.71 -29.85
N ILE A 630 9.20 -4.85 -30.91
CA ILE A 630 7.89 -4.20 -31.02
C ILE A 630 6.91 -5.05 -30.20
N ALA A 631 6.53 -4.58 -29.01
CA ALA A 631 5.33 -5.07 -28.35
C ALA A 631 4.13 -4.50 -29.12
N ARG A 632 3.35 -5.39 -29.77
CA ARG A 632 2.09 -5.04 -30.43
C ARG A 632 0.97 -4.83 -29.42
#